data_AF-A0A943IV68-F1
#
_entry.id   AF-A0A943IV68-F1
#
_cell.length_a   1.000
_cell.length_b   1.000
_cell.length_c   1.000
_cell.angle_alpha   90.00
_cell.angle_beta   90.00
_cell.angle_gamma   90.00
#
_symmetry.space_group_name_H-M   'P 1'
#
loop_
_entity.id
_entity.type
_entity.pdbx_description
1 polymer ?
#
loop_
_entity_poly.entity_id
_entity_poly.type
_entity_poly.pdbx_seq_one_letter_code
_entity_poly.pdbx_strand_id
1 'polypeptide(L)'
;MKRRSIQRNTLVQKLSATILLFSLLLALAGAFPVAALTDGVLDYIVQNGEATVTACRAETQTYMLPETVGGYPLTTLGTGFMQNNTQVRELIVPASVKRVKEQCFRDHRTLREVRFLGPVTFEKQVFYLAQSIEEVYLAEGQTALGDQMFRSSSLQRITLPSTLETINYEAFRETKQLTEIEIPANVSYIGDCAFYSDTALDGALTFSEHVWYIGDSAFFNCVELDQVTILNASCEIATNAFNSCVMDVYGRKASTAIAICESNPSLRFHCATDDDHTYADEWIVALTPTTYRNGLEVCACRYCGTTITRILPKLQSSEEPDHWLTLVGGENVDHGFVDVPAGAWYESDVRFVAANGLFQGATATTFAPDDAMDRAMFVTVLWRMAGMPQATEYATFTDIELNGYYTAALDWAVSEGIIAGVSETNFAPHDPAERQQACAMLYRFASVIGIDTTASTDLETFADADLVAPYAQQPMAWAVANDVIQGDGDQLKPVDDVTRAEMAAILHRMWSNLIESPAVS
;
A
#
# COMPACT_ATOMS: atom_id res chain seq x y z
N MET A 1 -4.86 86.87 -21.88
CA MET A 1 -4.99 85.85 -20.81
C MET A 1 -5.90 84.73 -21.28
N LYS A 2 -5.35 83.52 -21.44
CA LYS A 2 -5.97 82.17 -21.54
C LYS A 2 -5.18 81.31 -22.54
N ARG A 3 -4.10 80.70 -22.05
CA ARG A 3 -3.50 79.48 -22.64
C ARG A 3 -3.51 78.41 -21.54
N ARG A 4 -4.62 77.69 -21.44
CA ARG A 4 -4.69 76.36 -20.81
C ARG A 4 -4.86 75.36 -21.96
N SER A 5 -4.26 74.17 -21.82
CA SER A 5 -4.50 72.95 -22.61
C SER A 5 -3.50 72.50 -23.71
N ILE A 6 -2.18 72.70 -23.59
CA ILE A 6 -1.24 71.90 -24.41
C ILE A 6 0.06 71.63 -23.65
N GLN A 7 0.06 70.82 -22.58
CA GLN A 7 1.31 70.22 -22.06
C GLN A 7 1.13 68.94 -21.22
N ARG A 8 -0.07 68.34 -21.17
CA ARG A 8 -0.31 67.11 -20.38
C ARG A 8 -0.32 65.80 -21.20
N ASN A 9 -0.12 65.87 -22.52
CA ASN A 9 -0.19 64.70 -23.42
C ASN A 9 1.16 64.10 -23.83
N THR A 10 2.30 64.73 -23.54
CA THR A 10 3.61 64.22 -24.00
C THR A 10 4.35 63.34 -22.99
N LEU A 11 4.02 63.40 -21.69
CA LEU A 11 4.58 62.48 -20.70
C LEU A 11 3.85 61.14 -20.64
N VAL A 12 2.52 61.12 -20.82
CA VAL A 12 1.72 59.87 -20.81
C VAL A 12 2.01 59.01 -22.06
N GLN A 13 2.33 59.63 -23.21
CA GLN A 13 2.74 58.90 -24.41
C GLN A 13 4.16 58.33 -24.34
N LYS A 14 5.07 58.91 -23.54
CA LYS A 14 6.44 58.38 -23.38
C LYS A 14 6.57 57.29 -22.32
N LEU A 15 5.68 57.23 -21.32
CA LEU A 15 5.60 56.09 -20.39
C LEU A 15 4.89 54.86 -21.01
N SER A 16 4.00 55.06 -21.98
CA SER A 16 3.30 53.96 -22.66
C SER A 16 4.23 53.18 -23.60
N ALA A 17 5.20 53.83 -24.26
CA ALA A 17 6.10 53.18 -25.22
C ALA A 17 7.21 52.33 -24.57
N THR A 18 7.70 52.68 -23.39
CA THR A 18 8.70 51.87 -22.66
C THR A 18 8.09 50.67 -21.94
N ILE A 19 6.82 50.75 -21.51
CA ILE A 19 6.09 49.59 -20.97
C ILE A 19 5.66 48.64 -22.09
N LEU A 20 5.32 49.16 -23.28
CA LEU A 20 5.04 48.35 -24.47
C LEU A 20 6.28 47.69 -25.09
N LEU A 21 7.49 48.25 -24.96
CA LEU A 21 8.71 47.55 -25.37
C LEU A 21 9.14 46.43 -24.41
N PHE A 22 8.74 46.48 -23.13
CA PHE A 22 9.00 45.40 -22.18
C PHE A 22 7.95 44.28 -22.28
N SER A 23 6.70 44.59 -22.62
CA SER A 23 5.67 43.58 -22.88
C SER A 23 5.74 42.97 -24.29
N LEU A 24 6.33 43.64 -25.28
CA LEU A 24 6.59 43.07 -26.61
C LEU A 24 7.87 42.22 -26.68
N LEU A 25 8.80 42.37 -25.73
CA LEU A 25 9.95 41.45 -25.58
C LEU A 25 9.58 40.15 -24.84
N LEU A 26 8.49 40.13 -24.06
CA LEU A 26 7.92 38.89 -23.51
C LEU A 26 7.05 38.12 -24.51
N ALA A 27 6.53 38.78 -25.56
CA ALA A 27 5.72 38.14 -26.61
C ALA A 27 6.56 37.59 -27.79
N LEU A 28 7.89 37.73 -27.72
CA LEU A 28 8.87 37.17 -28.67
C LEU A 28 9.89 36.26 -27.97
N ALA A 29 9.53 35.71 -26.81
CA ALA A 29 10.05 34.42 -26.37
C ALA A 29 9.39 33.33 -27.25
N GLY A 30 9.66 33.37 -28.56
CA GLY A 30 9.57 32.18 -29.37
C GLY A 30 10.41 31.14 -28.64
N ALA A 31 9.80 29.99 -28.33
CA ALA A 31 10.40 28.91 -27.58
C ALA A 31 11.85 28.73 -28.02
N PHE A 32 12.80 29.27 -27.23
CA PHE A 32 14.18 28.87 -27.39
C PHE A 32 14.15 27.36 -27.21
N PRO A 33 14.69 26.57 -28.16
CA PRO A 33 14.72 25.14 -27.99
C PRO A 33 15.44 24.88 -26.67
N VAL A 34 14.70 24.35 -25.68
CA VAL A 34 15.32 23.89 -24.45
C VAL A 34 16.24 22.77 -24.87
N ALA A 35 17.55 22.96 -24.66
CA ALA A 35 18.53 22.00 -25.12
C ALA A 35 18.21 20.62 -24.53
N ALA A 36 18.01 19.64 -25.40
CA ALA A 36 17.91 18.24 -24.98
C ALA A 36 19.27 17.82 -24.42
N LEU A 37 19.27 17.39 -23.17
CA LEU A 37 20.39 16.83 -22.45
C LEU A 37 20.27 15.30 -22.44
N THR A 38 21.37 14.62 -22.15
CA THR A 38 21.39 13.16 -21.99
C THR A 38 22.43 12.77 -20.94
N ASP A 39 22.13 11.77 -20.12
CA ASP A 39 23.09 11.15 -19.20
C ASP A 39 23.64 9.81 -19.74
N GLY A 40 23.27 9.46 -20.98
CA GLY A 40 23.58 8.19 -21.63
C GLY A 40 22.44 7.17 -21.59
N VAL A 41 21.54 7.26 -20.60
CA VAL A 41 20.36 6.38 -20.46
C VAL A 41 19.07 7.16 -20.67
N LEU A 42 18.98 8.37 -20.13
CA LEU A 42 17.82 9.23 -20.21
C LEU A 42 18.14 10.46 -21.05
N ASP A 43 17.27 10.77 -22.01
CA ASP A 43 17.25 12.08 -22.64
C ASP A 43 16.26 12.95 -21.86
N TYR A 44 16.62 14.20 -21.56
CA TYR A 44 15.82 15.07 -20.69
C TYR A 44 16.00 16.55 -21.05
N ILE A 45 15.06 17.37 -20.60
CA ILE A 45 15.14 18.83 -20.67
C ILE A 45 15.01 19.41 -19.27
N VAL A 46 15.64 20.56 -19.02
CA VAL A 46 15.55 21.26 -17.73
C VAL A 46 14.80 22.57 -17.91
N GLN A 47 13.75 22.77 -17.11
CA GLN A 47 13.00 24.01 -17.05
C GLN A 47 12.79 24.39 -15.59
N ASN A 48 13.09 25.65 -15.24
CA ASN A 48 12.94 26.17 -13.87
C ASN A 48 13.66 25.34 -12.78
N GLY A 49 14.77 24.68 -13.12
CA GLY A 49 15.54 23.86 -12.18
C GLY A 49 15.01 22.43 -11.97
N GLU A 50 14.00 22.02 -12.73
CA GLU A 50 13.45 20.67 -12.70
C GLU A 50 13.64 19.96 -14.05
N ALA A 51 13.85 18.65 -13.99
CA ALA A 51 14.02 17.83 -15.18
C ALA A 51 12.71 17.18 -15.65
N THR A 52 12.50 17.22 -16.96
CA THR A 52 11.52 16.40 -17.68
C THR A 52 12.26 15.38 -18.53
N VAL A 53 12.07 14.09 -18.28
CA VAL A 53 12.63 13.02 -19.11
C VAL A 53 11.81 12.87 -20.39
N THR A 54 12.45 12.88 -21.55
CA THR A 54 11.82 12.82 -22.87
C THR A 54 12.12 11.54 -23.63
N ALA A 55 13.10 10.75 -23.22
CA ALA A 55 13.32 9.40 -23.74
C ALA A 55 14.07 8.52 -22.73
N CYS A 56 13.78 7.22 -22.71
CA CYS A 56 14.51 6.21 -21.95
C CYS A 56 15.16 5.17 -22.89
N ARG A 57 16.47 5.02 -22.76
CA ARG A 57 17.33 4.11 -23.54
C ARG A 57 17.90 2.98 -22.68
N ALA A 58 17.28 2.71 -21.53
CA ALA A 58 17.71 1.63 -20.65
C ALA A 58 17.64 0.28 -21.40
N GLU A 59 18.69 -0.52 -21.23
CA GLU A 59 18.84 -1.84 -21.86
C GLU A 59 18.61 -3.00 -20.86
N THR A 60 17.94 -2.71 -19.75
CA THR A 60 17.61 -3.67 -18.69
C THR A 60 16.14 -4.09 -18.75
N GLN A 61 15.79 -5.23 -18.14
CA GLN A 61 14.39 -5.65 -18.04
C GLN A 61 13.63 -4.87 -16.97
N THR A 62 14.27 -4.64 -15.82
CA THR A 62 13.74 -3.78 -14.76
C THR A 62 14.54 -2.49 -14.75
N TYR A 63 13.86 -1.35 -14.74
CA TYR A 63 14.50 -0.05 -14.69
C TYR A 63 13.83 0.85 -13.65
N MET A 64 14.66 1.37 -12.75
CA MET A 64 14.25 2.36 -11.76
C MET A 64 14.68 3.73 -12.25
N LEU A 65 13.71 4.62 -12.46
CA LEU A 65 14.02 6.01 -12.76
C LEU A 65 14.66 6.67 -11.52
N PRO A 66 15.74 7.46 -11.69
CA PRO A 66 16.39 8.11 -10.57
C PRO A 66 15.57 9.32 -10.06
N GLU A 67 15.68 9.64 -8.78
CA GLU A 67 15.08 10.85 -8.17
C GLU A 67 15.63 12.16 -8.81
N THR A 68 16.83 12.10 -9.39
CA THR A 68 17.47 13.23 -10.10
C THR A 68 18.13 12.78 -11.39
N VAL A 69 18.12 13.63 -12.42
CA VAL A 69 18.87 13.43 -13.67
C VAL A 69 19.70 14.67 -13.99
N GLY A 70 21.00 14.48 -14.22
CA GLY A 70 21.94 15.58 -14.46
C GLY A 70 22.06 16.57 -13.30
N GLY A 71 21.78 16.14 -12.06
CA GLY A 71 21.79 16.98 -10.86
C GLY A 71 20.50 17.78 -10.63
N TYR A 72 19.46 17.58 -11.44
CA TYR A 72 18.16 18.23 -11.29
C TYR A 72 17.10 17.22 -10.83
N PRO A 73 16.17 17.58 -9.94
CA PRO A 73 15.05 16.72 -9.56
C PRO A 73 14.24 16.28 -10.78
N LEU A 74 13.97 14.98 -10.88
CA LEU A 74 13.11 14.42 -11.93
C LEU A 74 11.65 14.60 -11.51
N THR A 75 10.96 15.57 -12.10
CA THR A 75 9.57 15.89 -11.71
C THR A 75 8.54 15.52 -12.77
N THR A 76 8.95 15.31 -14.03
CA THR A 76 8.01 15.05 -15.12
C THR A 76 8.50 13.96 -16.07
N LEU A 77 7.59 13.03 -16.41
CA LEU A 77 7.77 12.12 -17.55
C LEU A 77 7.12 12.75 -18.79
N GLY A 78 7.93 12.96 -19.82
CA GLY A 78 7.54 13.61 -21.07
C GLY A 78 6.74 12.69 -22.00
N THR A 79 6.07 13.32 -22.97
CA THR A 79 5.32 12.63 -24.01
C THR A 79 6.22 11.64 -24.75
N GLY A 80 5.78 10.38 -24.83
CA GLY A 80 6.47 9.33 -25.56
C GLY A 80 7.84 8.92 -24.99
N PHE A 81 8.15 9.21 -23.72
CA PHE A 81 9.48 8.89 -23.18
C PHE A 81 9.86 7.39 -23.28
N MET A 82 8.87 6.49 -23.30
CA MET A 82 9.10 5.05 -23.49
C MET A 82 8.85 4.57 -24.92
N GLN A 83 8.49 5.45 -25.86
CA GLN A 83 7.99 5.04 -27.18
C GLN A 83 8.97 4.15 -27.97
N ASN A 84 10.28 4.37 -27.81
CA ASN A 84 11.32 3.62 -28.51
C ASN A 84 12.02 2.57 -27.63
N ASN A 85 11.66 2.48 -26.34
CA ASN A 85 12.25 1.48 -25.47
C ASN A 85 11.62 0.11 -25.77
N THR A 86 12.46 -0.90 -25.97
CA THR A 86 12.02 -2.26 -26.32
C THR A 86 12.61 -3.32 -25.39
N GLN A 87 13.28 -2.90 -24.31
CA GLN A 87 13.98 -3.79 -23.39
C GLN A 87 13.32 -3.83 -22.02
N VAL A 88 12.88 -2.67 -21.53
CA VAL A 88 12.23 -2.55 -20.23
C VAL A 88 10.87 -3.25 -20.26
N ARG A 89 10.67 -4.06 -19.22
CA ARG A 89 9.46 -4.81 -18.90
C ARG A 89 8.84 -4.32 -17.60
N GLU A 90 9.65 -3.85 -16.67
CA GLU A 90 9.22 -3.31 -15.38
C GLU A 90 9.83 -1.92 -15.19
N LEU A 91 8.98 -0.92 -14.97
CA LEU A 91 9.42 0.45 -14.72
C LEU A 91 8.96 0.92 -13.35
N ILE A 92 9.92 1.36 -12.53
CA ILE A 92 9.65 2.00 -11.25
C ILE A 92 9.85 3.51 -11.41
N VAL A 93 8.79 4.26 -11.12
CA VAL A 93 8.73 5.72 -11.21
C VAL A 93 8.86 6.32 -9.80
N PRO A 94 9.92 7.10 -9.51
CA PRO A 94 10.22 7.61 -8.18
C PRO A 94 9.19 8.64 -7.69
N ALA A 95 9.16 8.86 -6.38
CA ALA A 95 8.22 9.78 -5.74
C ALA A 95 8.49 11.25 -6.10
N SER A 96 9.69 11.60 -6.60
CA SER A 96 9.97 12.93 -7.15
C SER A 96 9.11 13.28 -8.35
N VAL A 97 8.66 12.31 -9.15
CA VAL A 97 7.82 12.55 -10.32
C VAL A 97 6.46 13.04 -9.85
N LYS A 98 6.04 14.20 -10.35
CA LYS A 98 4.75 14.84 -10.04
C LYS A 98 3.81 14.88 -11.23
N ARG A 99 4.32 14.67 -12.46
CA ARG A 99 3.51 14.73 -13.68
C ARG A 99 3.92 13.68 -14.70
N VAL A 100 2.93 13.05 -15.32
CA VAL A 100 3.09 12.11 -16.43
C VAL A 100 2.34 12.66 -17.63
N LYS A 101 3.07 13.08 -18.65
CA LYS A 101 2.49 13.72 -19.84
C LYS A 101 1.76 12.75 -20.73
N GLU A 102 0.97 13.31 -21.63
CA GLU A 102 0.15 12.54 -22.57
C GLU A 102 0.98 11.52 -23.35
N GLN A 103 0.41 10.34 -23.61
CA GLN A 103 1.00 9.30 -24.46
C GLN A 103 2.39 8.80 -24.01
N CYS A 104 2.72 8.95 -22.72
CA CYS A 104 3.97 8.54 -22.10
C CYS A 104 4.38 7.09 -22.45
N PHE A 105 3.43 6.16 -22.39
CA PHE A 105 3.56 4.72 -22.64
C PHE A 105 2.65 4.24 -23.78
N ARG A 106 2.28 5.16 -24.68
CA ARG A 106 1.37 4.83 -25.78
C ARG A 106 1.95 3.71 -26.65
N ASP A 107 1.08 2.78 -27.03
CA ASP A 107 1.39 1.70 -27.97
C ASP A 107 2.57 0.81 -27.53
N HIS A 108 2.90 0.81 -26.24
CA HIS A 108 4.09 0.11 -25.76
C HIS A 108 3.93 -1.42 -25.85
N ARG A 109 5.01 -2.11 -26.25
CA ARG A 109 4.99 -3.53 -26.63
C ARG A 109 5.78 -4.48 -25.73
N THR A 110 6.57 -3.97 -24.78
CA THR A 110 7.38 -4.82 -23.88
C THR A 110 7.15 -4.59 -22.38
N LEU A 111 6.75 -3.39 -21.98
CA LEU A 111 6.45 -2.97 -20.61
C LEU A 111 5.21 -3.68 -20.08
N ARG A 112 5.40 -4.52 -19.07
CA ARG A 112 4.41 -5.32 -18.37
C ARG A 112 3.96 -4.69 -17.07
N GLU A 113 4.88 -4.08 -16.34
CA GLU A 113 4.60 -3.46 -15.05
C GLU A 113 5.07 -2.01 -15.02
N VAL A 114 4.22 -1.13 -14.47
CA VAL A 114 4.63 0.22 -14.05
C VAL A 114 4.19 0.49 -12.62
N ARG A 115 5.13 0.96 -11.80
CA ARG A 115 4.88 1.33 -10.41
C ARG A 115 5.19 2.79 -10.16
N PHE A 116 4.22 3.54 -9.68
CA PHE A 116 4.40 4.91 -9.21
C PHE A 116 4.61 4.92 -7.69
N LEU A 117 5.75 5.41 -7.22
CA LEU A 117 6.08 5.48 -5.79
C LEU A 117 5.54 6.73 -5.08
N GLY A 118 4.83 7.61 -5.80
CA GLY A 118 4.17 8.77 -5.24
C GLY A 118 3.01 9.25 -6.12
N PRO A 119 2.13 10.13 -5.61
CA PRO A 119 0.99 10.63 -6.36
C PRO A 119 1.45 11.51 -7.53
N VAL A 120 0.82 11.31 -8.70
CA VAL A 120 1.18 11.98 -9.95
C VAL A 120 -0.04 12.57 -10.65
N THR A 121 0.12 13.73 -11.29
CA THR A 121 -0.89 14.22 -12.23
C THR A 121 -0.75 13.51 -13.57
N PHE A 122 -1.72 12.69 -13.93
CA PHE A 122 -1.80 12.05 -15.24
C PHE A 122 -2.48 12.95 -16.27
N GLU A 123 -1.82 13.17 -17.40
CA GLU A 123 -2.49 13.70 -18.60
C GLU A 123 -3.22 12.58 -19.36
N LYS A 124 -3.81 12.90 -20.51
CA LYS A 124 -4.60 11.94 -21.30
C LYS A 124 -3.75 10.85 -21.96
N GLN A 125 -4.33 9.69 -22.20
CA GLN A 125 -3.78 8.63 -23.06
C GLN A 125 -2.42 8.08 -22.61
N VAL A 126 -2.10 8.11 -21.31
CA VAL A 126 -0.78 7.72 -20.79
C VAL A 126 -0.40 6.29 -21.16
N PHE A 127 -1.31 5.31 -21.06
CA PHE A 127 -1.15 3.90 -21.46
C PHE A 127 -2.03 3.52 -22.66
N TYR A 128 -2.43 4.49 -23.49
CA TYR A 128 -3.29 4.22 -24.65
C TYR A 128 -2.67 3.20 -25.60
N LEU A 129 -3.41 2.14 -25.94
CA LEU A 129 -2.95 1.03 -26.79
C LEU A 129 -1.73 0.27 -26.23
N ALA A 130 -1.40 0.37 -24.94
CA ALA A 130 -0.32 -0.40 -24.33
C ALA A 130 -0.67 -1.91 -24.32
N GLN A 131 -0.27 -2.64 -25.36
CA GLN A 131 -0.63 -4.05 -25.58
C GLN A 131 0.18 -5.05 -24.75
N SER A 132 1.09 -4.55 -23.91
CA SER A 132 1.96 -5.40 -23.09
C SER A 132 1.79 -5.18 -21.60
N ILE A 133 1.09 -4.12 -21.20
CA ILE A 133 0.92 -3.80 -19.78
C ILE A 133 0.00 -4.84 -19.16
N GLU A 134 0.48 -5.51 -18.11
CA GLU A 134 -0.24 -6.54 -17.35
C GLU A 134 -0.72 -5.93 -16.03
N GLU A 135 0.11 -5.09 -15.40
CA GLU A 135 -0.18 -4.53 -14.08
C GLU A 135 0.32 -3.09 -13.91
N VAL A 136 -0.47 -2.26 -13.23
CA VAL A 136 -0.06 -0.90 -12.86
C VAL A 136 -0.39 -0.63 -11.40
N TYR A 137 0.59 -0.09 -10.69
CA TYR A 137 0.49 0.26 -9.28
C TYR A 137 0.48 1.78 -9.12
N LEU A 138 -0.60 2.31 -8.57
CA LEU A 138 -0.75 3.72 -8.24
C LEU A 138 -0.47 3.93 -6.75
N ALA A 139 0.23 5.01 -6.40
CA ALA A 139 0.47 5.35 -5.00
C ALA A 139 -0.79 5.91 -4.32
N GLU A 140 -0.88 5.73 -3.00
CA GLU A 140 -1.83 6.47 -2.17
C GLU A 140 -1.63 7.99 -2.33
N GLY A 141 -2.74 8.74 -2.21
CA GLY A 141 -2.79 10.16 -2.52
C GLY A 141 -3.11 10.48 -3.99
N GLN A 142 -3.20 9.48 -4.87
CA GLN A 142 -3.70 9.68 -6.23
C GLN A 142 -5.21 9.99 -6.18
N THR A 143 -5.63 11.11 -6.77
CA THR A 143 -7.02 11.58 -6.71
C THR A 143 -7.80 11.36 -8.01
N ALA A 144 -7.12 11.22 -9.15
CA ALA A 144 -7.79 11.02 -10.44
C ALA A 144 -6.96 10.17 -11.42
N LEU A 145 -7.65 9.39 -12.27
CA LEU A 145 -7.05 8.78 -13.46
C LEU A 145 -7.04 9.77 -14.63
N GLY A 146 -6.18 9.59 -15.64
CA GLY A 146 -6.19 10.42 -16.85
C GLY A 146 -7.33 10.05 -17.82
N ASP A 147 -7.74 10.98 -18.68
CA ASP A 147 -8.67 10.67 -19.80
C ASP A 147 -8.05 9.62 -20.72
N GLN A 148 -8.80 8.58 -21.09
CA GLN A 148 -8.33 7.50 -21.96
C GLN A 148 -7.04 6.82 -21.46
N MET A 149 -6.77 6.85 -20.15
CA MET A 149 -5.49 6.45 -19.58
C MET A 149 -5.07 5.05 -20.00
N PHE A 150 -5.95 4.06 -19.87
CA PHE A 150 -5.73 2.65 -20.19
C PHE A 150 -6.51 2.18 -21.41
N ARG A 151 -7.06 3.10 -22.20
CA ARG A 151 -7.93 2.74 -23.33
C ARG A 151 -7.22 1.78 -24.30
N SER A 152 -7.91 0.68 -24.62
CA SER A 152 -7.47 -0.40 -25.49
C SER A 152 -6.12 -1.00 -25.05
N SER A 153 -5.81 -0.99 -23.75
CA SER A 153 -4.61 -1.62 -23.19
C SER A 153 -4.83 -3.11 -22.90
N SER A 154 -3.76 -3.81 -22.54
CA SER A 154 -3.80 -5.21 -22.11
C SER A 154 -3.80 -5.40 -20.59
N LEU A 155 -4.05 -4.32 -19.85
CA LEU A 155 -4.02 -4.31 -18.38
C LEU A 155 -4.92 -5.43 -17.83
N GLN A 156 -4.37 -6.23 -16.91
CA GLN A 156 -5.04 -7.37 -16.29
C GLN A 156 -5.45 -7.04 -14.86
N ARG A 157 -4.59 -6.33 -14.11
CA ARG A 157 -4.82 -5.96 -12.71
C ARG A 157 -4.42 -4.52 -12.45
N ILE A 158 -5.21 -3.87 -11.61
CA ILE A 158 -4.89 -2.55 -11.07
C ILE A 158 -5.49 -2.44 -9.67
N THR A 159 -4.67 -2.08 -8.70
CA THR A 159 -5.15 -1.65 -7.38
C THR A 159 -5.35 -0.15 -7.41
N LEU A 160 -6.60 0.29 -7.24
CA LEU A 160 -6.94 1.69 -7.13
C LEU A 160 -6.71 2.17 -5.69
N PRO A 161 -6.06 3.32 -5.46
CA PRO A 161 -5.77 3.80 -4.12
C PRO A 161 -7.03 4.31 -3.43
N SER A 162 -7.04 4.25 -2.10
CA SER A 162 -8.20 4.62 -1.27
C SER A 162 -8.61 6.08 -1.45
N THR A 163 -7.66 6.95 -1.84
CA THR A 163 -7.85 8.39 -2.07
C THR A 163 -8.43 8.75 -3.44
N LEU A 164 -8.69 7.78 -4.31
CA LEU A 164 -9.15 8.07 -5.68
C LEU A 164 -10.56 8.66 -5.66
N GLU A 165 -10.73 9.83 -6.27
CA GLU A 165 -12.02 10.55 -6.32
C GLU A 165 -12.70 10.44 -7.69
N THR A 166 -11.92 10.26 -8.77
CA THR A 166 -12.41 10.40 -10.15
C THR A 166 -11.84 9.34 -11.09
N ILE A 167 -12.73 8.61 -11.77
CA ILE A 167 -12.44 7.76 -12.93
C ILE A 167 -12.88 8.53 -14.18
N ASN A 168 -11.92 9.00 -14.97
CA ASN A 168 -12.16 9.97 -16.04
C ASN A 168 -12.71 9.35 -17.36
N TYR A 169 -13.00 10.21 -18.33
CA TYR A 169 -13.56 9.85 -19.64
C TYR A 169 -12.74 8.73 -20.32
N GLU A 170 -13.41 7.64 -20.70
CA GLU A 170 -12.81 6.48 -21.37
C GLU A 170 -11.58 5.87 -20.65
N ALA A 171 -11.44 6.05 -19.33
CA ALA A 171 -10.23 5.67 -18.59
C ALA A 171 -9.76 4.23 -18.85
N PHE A 172 -10.68 3.27 -18.88
CA PHE A 172 -10.44 1.83 -19.13
C PHE A 172 -11.07 1.31 -20.42
N ARG A 173 -11.71 2.14 -21.25
CA ARG A 173 -12.40 1.70 -22.48
C ARG A 173 -11.63 0.63 -23.27
N GLU A 174 -12.26 -0.49 -23.56
CA GLU A 174 -11.74 -1.63 -24.32
C GLU A 174 -10.50 -2.29 -23.68
N THR A 175 -10.39 -2.26 -22.36
CA THR A 175 -9.38 -3.01 -21.57
C THR A 175 -9.87 -4.43 -21.35
N LYS A 176 -9.90 -5.21 -22.43
CA LYS A 176 -10.55 -6.53 -22.49
C LYS A 176 -9.87 -7.65 -21.71
N GLN A 177 -8.80 -7.36 -20.97
CA GLN A 177 -8.10 -8.32 -20.11
C GLN A 177 -8.24 -7.99 -18.62
N LEU A 178 -8.82 -6.84 -18.27
CA LEU A 178 -9.11 -6.48 -16.88
C LEU A 178 -10.30 -7.34 -16.42
N THR A 179 -10.05 -8.20 -15.44
CA THR A 179 -11.03 -9.20 -14.97
C THR A 179 -11.76 -8.74 -13.72
N GLU A 180 -11.05 -8.08 -12.81
CA GLU A 180 -11.59 -7.56 -11.57
C GLU A 180 -11.14 -6.11 -11.35
N ILE A 181 -12.00 -5.30 -10.75
CA ILE A 181 -11.65 -3.98 -10.25
C ILE A 181 -12.50 -3.64 -9.02
N GLU A 182 -11.84 -3.22 -7.94
CA GLU A 182 -12.53 -2.63 -6.81
C GLU A 182 -12.61 -1.11 -7.01
N ILE A 183 -13.81 -0.54 -6.88
CA ILE A 183 -14.02 0.91 -6.95
C ILE A 183 -13.86 1.49 -5.54
N PRO A 184 -12.84 2.33 -5.27
CA PRO A 184 -12.60 2.86 -3.92
C PRO A 184 -13.77 3.69 -3.41
N ALA A 185 -13.96 3.69 -2.08
CA ALA A 185 -15.10 4.34 -1.44
C ALA A 185 -15.18 5.87 -1.69
N ASN A 186 -14.04 6.53 -1.94
CA ASN A 186 -13.97 7.96 -2.21
C ASN A 186 -14.29 8.35 -3.65
N VAL A 187 -14.44 7.37 -4.57
CA VAL A 187 -14.81 7.68 -5.95
C VAL A 187 -16.19 8.31 -5.96
N SER A 188 -16.26 9.50 -6.57
CA SER A 188 -17.48 10.28 -6.66
C SER A 188 -17.98 10.41 -8.10
N TYR A 189 -17.07 10.30 -9.08
CA TYR A 189 -17.36 10.51 -10.50
C TYR A 189 -16.78 9.39 -11.36
N ILE A 190 -17.63 8.80 -12.22
CA ILE A 190 -17.26 7.84 -13.27
C ILE A 190 -17.67 8.42 -14.62
N GLY A 191 -16.68 8.75 -15.45
CA GLY A 191 -16.87 9.45 -16.71
C GLY A 191 -17.53 8.64 -17.82
N ASP A 192 -17.93 9.33 -18.89
CA ASP A 192 -18.54 8.69 -20.05
C ASP A 192 -17.59 7.64 -20.66
N CYS A 193 -18.16 6.51 -21.06
CA CYS A 193 -17.44 5.37 -21.62
C CYS A 193 -16.27 4.83 -20.77
N ALA A 194 -16.21 5.12 -19.46
CA ALA A 194 -15.07 4.78 -18.60
C ALA A 194 -14.60 3.32 -18.74
N PHE A 195 -15.52 2.36 -18.74
CA PHE A 195 -15.32 0.91 -18.90
C PHE A 195 -16.00 0.38 -20.18
N TYR A 196 -16.11 1.20 -21.22
CA TYR A 196 -16.82 0.82 -22.44
C TYR A 196 -16.17 -0.41 -23.11
N SER A 197 -16.95 -1.48 -23.28
CA SER A 197 -16.53 -2.76 -23.86
C SER A 197 -15.37 -3.45 -23.13
N ASP A 198 -15.35 -3.34 -21.81
CA ASP A 198 -14.46 -4.11 -20.93
C ASP A 198 -15.05 -5.50 -20.70
N THR A 199 -15.03 -6.30 -21.76
CA THR A 199 -15.79 -7.55 -21.86
C THR A 199 -15.32 -8.68 -20.94
N ALA A 200 -14.20 -8.52 -20.23
CA ALA A 200 -13.69 -9.52 -19.29
C ALA A 200 -13.95 -9.14 -17.83
N LEU A 201 -14.49 -7.94 -17.58
CA LEU A 201 -14.78 -7.48 -16.23
C LEU A 201 -15.94 -8.32 -15.67
N ASP A 202 -15.62 -9.20 -14.71
CA ASP A 202 -16.54 -10.14 -14.12
C ASP A 202 -16.96 -9.74 -12.69
N GLY A 203 -18.00 -10.41 -12.20
CA GLY A 203 -18.35 -10.39 -10.79
C GLY A 203 -19.21 -9.20 -10.40
N ALA A 204 -19.01 -8.69 -9.18
CA ALA A 204 -19.87 -7.69 -8.57
C ALA A 204 -19.13 -6.36 -8.35
N LEU A 205 -19.71 -5.25 -8.81
CA LEU A 205 -19.21 -3.91 -8.50
C LEU A 205 -20.10 -3.22 -7.46
N THR A 206 -19.48 -2.71 -6.40
CA THR A 206 -20.16 -1.89 -5.40
C THR A 206 -19.74 -0.44 -5.54
N PHE A 207 -20.72 0.43 -5.80
CA PHE A 207 -20.53 1.88 -5.80
C PHE A 207 -20.91 2.44 -4.44
N SER A 208 -19.99 3.19 -3.83
CA SER A 208 -20.24 3.83 -2.53
C SER A 208 -21.34 4.89 -2.61
N GLU A 209 -21.83 5.35 -1.46
CA GLU A 209 -22.82 6.45 -1.43
C GLU A 209 -22.26 7.79 -1.92
N HIS A 210 -20.95 7.90 -2.12
CA HIS A 210 -20.29 9.10 -2.64
C HIS A 210 -20.35 9.22 -4.16
N VAL A 211 -20.61 8.11 -4.88
CA VAL A 211 -20.77 8.13 -6.34
C VAL A 211 -22.01 8.93 -6.69
N TRP A 212 -21.81 10.11 -7.28
CA TRP A 212 -22.89 11.01 -7.68
C TRP A 212 -23.15 10.99 -9.19
N TYR A 213 -22.22 10.48 -10.00
CA TYR A 213 -22.35 10.41 -11.47
C TYR A 213 -21.74 9.14 -12.06
N ILE A 214 -22.52 8.47 -12.92
CA ILE A 214 -22.10 7.38 -13.80
C ILE A 214 -22.43 7.80 -15.24
N GLY A 215 -21.39 7.98 -16.05
CA GLY A 215 -21.47 8.59 -17.37
C GLY A 215 -22.12 7.78 -18.48
N ASP A 216 -22.35 8.44 -19.62
CA ASP A 216 -23.02 7.82 -20.77
C ASP A 216 -22.20 6.63 -21.25
N SER A 217 -22.86 5.49 -21.44
CA SER A 217 -22.20 4.27 -21.90
C SER A 217 -21.01 3.80 -21.02
N ALA A 218 -20.93 4.24 -19.76
CA ALA A 218 -19.79 3.99 -18.87
C ALA A 218 -19.39 2.50 -18.79
N PHE A 219 -20.35 1.59 -18.68
CA PHE A 219 -20.17 0.13 -18.66
C PHE A 219 -20.85 -0.55 -19.85
N PHE A 220 -21.02 0.16 -20.98
CA PHE A 220 -21.61 -0.42 -22.17
C PHE A 220 -20.86 -1.69 -22.60
N ASN A 221 -21.57 -2.79 -22.85
CA ASN A 221 -20.99 -4.06 -23.30
C ASN A 221 -19.95 -4.66 -22.31
N CYS A 222 -20.12 -4.44 -21.01
CA CYS A 222 -19.50 -5.25 -19.95
C CYS A 222 -20.34 -6.51 -19.74
N VAL A 223 -20.10 -7.54 -20.55
CA VAL A 223 -21.00 -8.70 -20.68
C VAL A 223 -20.84 -9.76 -19.58
N GLU A 224 -19.69 -9.80 -18.91
CA GLU A 224 -19.39 -10.74 -17.81
C GLU A 224 -19.70 -10.15 -16.42
N LEU A 225 -20.11 -8.88 -16.36
CA LEU A 225 -20.46 -8.23 -15.12
C LEU A 225 -21.78 -8.79 -14.61
N ASP A 226 -21.77 -9.45 -13.46
CA ASP A 226 -22.93 -10.18 -12.91
C ASP A 226 -23.85 -9.28 -12.08
N GLN A 227 -23.26 -8.31 -11.39
CA GLN A 227 -23.97 -7.48 -10.42
C GLN A 227 -23.39 -6.07 -10.32
N VAL A 228 -24.28 -5.09 -10.17
CA VAL A 228 -23.91 -3.76 -9.66
C VAL A 228 -24.77 -3.34 -8.48
N THR A 229 -24.15 -2.62 -7.54
CA THR A 229 -24.80 -2.06 -6.36
C THR A 229 -24.69 -0.54 -6.36
N ILE A 230 -25.81 0.17 -6.43
CA ILE A 230 -25.91 1.63 -6.47
C ILE A 230 -26.87 2.13 -5.37
N LEU A 231 -26.31 2.56 -4.24
CA LEU A 231 -27.12 2.94 -3.06
C LEU A 231 -27.41 4.42 -2.94
N ASN A 232 -26.60 5.27 -3.58
CA ASN A 232 -26.89 6.70 -3.63
C ASN A 232 -28.15 6.90 -4.48
N ALA A 233 -29.28 7.19 -3.83
CA ALA A 233 -30.55 7.43 -4.50
C ALA A 233 -30.50 8.62 -5.47
N SER A 234 -29.57 9.55 -5.26
CA SER A 234 -29.37 10.74 -6.08
C SER A 234 -28.25 10.59 -7.13
N CYS A 235 -27.67 9.40 -7.29
CA CYS A 235 -26.64 9.17 -8.32
C CYS A 235 -27.23 9.46 -9.70
N GLU A 236 -26.65 10.38 -10.46
CA GLU A 236 -27.02 10.57 -11.86
C GLU A 236 -26.44 9.42 -12.68
N ILE A 237 -27.31 8.64 -13.33
CA ILE A 237 -26.89 7.55 -14.22
C ILE A 237 -27.31 7.94 -15.62
N ALA A 238 -26.34 8.20 -16.49
CA ALA A 238 -26.57 8.66 -17.84
C ALA A 238 -27.09 7.54 -18.75
N THR A 239 -27.48 7.93 -19.97
CA THR A 239 -28.07 7.01 -20.95
C THR A 239 -27.08 5.89 -21.30
N ASN A 240 -27.59 4.69 -21.55
CA ASN A 240 -26.80 3.52 -21.95
C ASN A 240 -25.69 3.08 -21.00
N ALA A 241 -25.59 3.63 -19.78
CA ALA A 241 -24.50 3.33 -18.84
C ALA A 241 -24.24 1.82 -18.71
N PHE A 242 -25.28 1.00 -18.74
CA PHE A 242 -25.22 -0.47 -18.64
C PHE A 242 -25.87 -1.19 -19.83
N ASN A 243 -25.90 -0.57 -21.01
CA ASN A 243 -26.51 -1.19 -22.19
C ASN A 243 -25.63 -2.34 -22.71
N SER A 244 -26.25 -3.39 -23.23
CA SER A 244 -25.61 -4.68 -23.57
C SER A 244 -25.01 -5.45 -22.38
N CYS A 245 -25.30 -5.07 -21.14
CA CYS A 245 -25.08 -5.90 -19.95
C CYS A 245 -26.31 -6.78 -19.67
N VAL A 246 -26.10 -7.93 -19.02
CA VAL A 246 -27.18 -8.80 -18.52
C VAL A 246 -26.87 -9.13 -17.06
N MET A 247 -27.47 -8.40 -16.12
CA MET A 247 -27.03 -8.44 -14.72
C MET A 247 -28.11 -8.04 -13.72
N ASP A 248 -27.84 -8.32 -12.45
CA ASP A 248 -28.62 -7.85 -11.31
C ASP A 248 -28.18 -6.44 -10.89
N VAL A 249 -29.14 -5.54 -10.67
CA VAL A 249 -28.89 -4.16 -10.23
C VAL A 249 -29.56 -3.95 -8.89
N TYR A 250 -28.76 -3.70 -7.86
CA TYR A 250 -29.23 -3.41 -6.51
C TYR A 250 -29.26 -1.90 -6.28
N GLY A 251 -30.39 -1.39 -5.80
CA GLY A 251 -30.50 0.02 -5.45
C GLY A 251 -31.73 0.32 -4.60
N ARG A 252 -31.82 1.55 -4.08
CA ARG A 252 -32.96 1.98 -3.25
C ARG A 252 -34.23 2.15 -4.09
N LYS A 253 -35.41 1.95 -3.51
CA LYS A 253 -36.73 2.03 -4.19
C LYS A 253 -36.99 3.32 -4.97
N ALA A 254 -36.40 4.43 -4.54
CA ALA A 254 -36.54 5.75 -5.17
C ALA A 254 -35.25 6.23 -5.86
N SER A 255 -34.30 5.32 -6.10
CA SER A 255 -33.04 5.63 -6.77
C SER A 255 -33.19 5.71 -8.28
N THR A 256 -32.28 6.41 -8.94
CA THR A 256 -32.10 6.38 -10.40
C THR A 256 -31.79 4.99 -10.96
N ALA A 257 -31.30 4.06 -10.13
CA ALA A 257 -31.04 2.68 -10.52
C ALA A 257 -32.31 1.92 -10.97
N ILE A 258 -33.49 2.27 -10.45
CA ILE A 258 -34.75 1.67 -10.92
C ILE A 258 -35.06 2.09 -12.36
N ALA A 259 -34.81 3.37 -12.71
CA ALA A 259 -35.16 3.95 -14.00
C ALA A 259 -34.32 3.35 -15.14
N ILE A 260 -33.05 3.02 -14.88
CA ILE A 260 -32.21 2.33 -15.88
C ILE A 260 -32.68 0.90 -16.13
N CYS A 261 -33.21 0.22 -15.11
CA CYS A 261 -33.74 -1.14 -15.27
C CYS A 261 -35.09 -1.15 -15.99
N GLU A 262 -35.94 -0.16 -15.72
CA GLU A 262 -37.22 0.00 -16.44
C GLU A 262 -37.02 0.26 -17.95
N SER A 263 -35.90 0.89 -18.32
CA SER A 263 -35.54 1.17 -19.71
C SER A 263 -34.67 0.10 -20.37
N ASN A 264 -34.16 -0.88 -19.61
CA ASN A 264 -33.33 -1.97 -20.11
C ASN A 264 -33.80 -3.33 -19.57
N PRO A 265 -34.51 -4.15 -20.37
CA PRO A 265 -35.07 -5.43 -19.92
C PRO A 265 -34.00 -6.50 -19.62
N SER A 266 -32.74 -6.27 -19.98
CA SER A 266 -31.62 -7.14 -19.62
C SER A 266 -31.12 -6.94 -18.19
N LEU A 267 -31.53 -5.84 -17.53
CA LEU A 267 -31.18 -5.55 -16.15
C LEU A 267 -32.31 -5.97 -15.21
N ARG A 268 -31.95 -6.60 -14.10
CA ARG A 268 -32.92 -7.06 -13.10
C ARG A 268 -32.78 -6.22 -11.84
N PHE A 269 -33.73 -5.33 -11.62
CA PHE A 269 -33.72 -4.50 -10.43
C PHE A 269 -34.12 -5.28 -9.19
N HIS A 270 -33.30 -5.16 -8.15
CA HIS A 270 -33.57 -5.63 -6.80
C HIS A 270 -33.57 -4.44 -5.85
N CYS A 271 -34.69 -4.26 -5.16
CA CYS A 271 -34.84 -3.17 -4.21
C CYS A 271 -34.10 -3.51 -2.92
N ALA A 272 -33.00 -2.82 -2.64
CA ALA A 272 -32.48 -2.72 -1.29
C ALA A 272 -33.43 -1.78 -0.52
N THR A 273 -34.28 -2.28 0.37
CA THR A 273 -35.05 -1.37 1.25
C THR A 273 -34.14 -0.83 2.34
N ASP A 274 -34.46 0.34 2.90
CA ASP A 274 -33.66 0.95 3.98
C ASP A 274 -33.51 0.01 5.21
N ASP A 275 -34.35 -1.02 5.34
CA ASP A 275 -34.31 -2.07 6.37
C ASP A 275 -34.12 -3.51 5.82
N ASP A 276 -34.08 -3.70 4.50
CA ASP A 276 -34.02 -5.03 3.85
C ASP A 276 -32.58 -5.35 3.49
N HIS A 277 -31.80 -5.54 4.55
CA HIS A 277 -30.50 -6.16 4.41
C HIS A 277 -30.67 -7.68 4.40
N THR A 278 -30.59 -8.28 3.22
CA THR A 278 -30.34 -9.73 3.14
C THR A 278 -28.84 -9.93 3.26
N TYR A 279 -28.42 -10.24 4.48
CA TYR A 279 -27.04 -10.57 4.80
C TYR A 279 -26.64 -11.91 4.17
N ALA A 280 -25.34 -12.09 3.88
CA ALA A 280 -24.82 -13.38 3.48
C ALA A 280 -25.22 -14.45 4.51
N ASP A 281 -25.49 -15.69 4.07
CA ASP A 281 -25.77 -16.78 5.02
C ASP A 281 -24.54 -17.07 5.88
N GLU A 282 -23.36 -16.68 5.37
CA GLU A 282 -22.07 -16.79 6.02
C GLU A 282 -21.67 -15.46 6.66
N TRP A 283 -21.37 -15.51 7.95
CA TRP A 283 -20.74 -14.43 8.70
C TRP A 283 -19.24 -14.61 8.62
N ILE A 284 -18.52 -13.56 8.25
CA ILE A 284 -17.06 -13.58 8.19
C ILE A 284 -16.56 -13.12 9.55
N VAL A 285 -15.69 -13.92 10.17
CA VAL A 285 -14.98 -13.51 11.38
C VAL A 285 -13.96 -12.44 10.99
N ALA A 286 -14.37 -11.17 11.09
CA ALA A 286 -13.49 -10.02 10.86
C ALA A 286 -12.52 -9.80 12.01
N LEU A 287 -12.91 -10.24 13.21
CA LEU A 287 -12.06 -10.26 14.40
C LEU A 287 -12.44 -11.47 15.26
N THR A 288 -11.56 -12.43 15.42
CA THR A 288 -11.85 -13.60 16.27
C THR A 288 -11.99 -13.16 17.74
N PRO A 289 -13.05 -13.58 18.45
CA PRO A 289 -13.23 -13.27 19.88
C PRO A 289 -12.12 -13.90 20.69
N THR A 290 -11.63 -13.17 21.70
CA THR A 290 -10.66 -13.67 22.69
C THR A 290 -11.29 -13.68 24.07
N THR A 291 -10.59 -14.18 25.08
CA THR A 291 -11.05 -14.15 26.49
C THR A 291 -11.11 -12.73 27.09
N TYR A 292 -10.43 -11.77 26.49
CA TYR A 292 -10.30 -10.38 26.97
C TYR A 292 -10.91 -9.33 26.03
N ARG A 293 -11.17 -9.69 24.77
CA ARG A 293 -11.75 -8.80 23.76
C ARG A 293 -12.87 -9.52 23.03
N ASN A 294 -14.00 -8.84 22.91
CA ASN A 294 -15.08 -9.30 22.05
C ASN A 294 -14.57 -9.48 20.61
N GLY A 295 -15.04 -10.53 19.95
CA GLY A 295 -14.84 -10.71 18.53
C GLY A 295 -15.86 -9.91 17.75
N LEU A 296 -15.61 -9.79 16.46
CA LEU A 296 -16.50 -9.16 15.50
C LEU A 296 -16.67 -10.13 14.36
N GLU A 297 -17.89 -10.63 14.23
CA GLU A 297 -18.31 -11.18 12.96
C GLU A 297 -18.97 -10.05 12.18
N VAL A 298 -18.53 -9.92 10.96
CA VAL A 298 -19.05 -9.00 9.97
C VAL A 298 -19.84 -9.83 8.98
N CYS A 299 -21.09 -9.44 8.78
CA CYS A 299 -21.82 -9.88 7.61
C CYS A 299 -22.09 -8.68 6.74
N ALA A 300 -21.58 -8.72 5.51
CA ALA A 300 -21.94 -7.76 4.50
C ALA A 300 -23.35 -8.07 3.99
N CYS A 301 -24.17 -7.04 3.87
CA CYS A 301 -25.42 -7.15 3.14
C CYS A 301 -25.06 -7.55 1.70
N ARG A 302 -25.68 -8.62 1.20
CA ARG A 302 -25.48 -9.12 -0.18
C ARG A 302 -25.76 -8.05 -1.24
N TYR A 303 -26.52 -7.01 -0.87
CA TYR A 303 -27.07 -6.02 -1.78
C TYR A 303 -26.44 -4.65 -1.67
N CYS A 304 -25.91 -4.29 -0.51
CA CYS A 304 -25.46 -2.92 -0.26
C CYS A 304 -24.02 -2.86 0.28
N GLY A 305 -23.39 -4.00 0.58
CA GLY A 305 -22.05 -4.04 1.18
C GLY A 305 -21.99 -3.49 2.61
N THR A 306 -23.03 -2.78 3.08
CA THR A 306 -23.16 -2.35 4.48
C THR A 306 -23.03 -3.57 5.37
N THR A 307 -22.06 -3.50 6.26
CA THR A 307 -21.75 -4.56 7.19
C THR A 307 -22.57 -4.36 8.45
N ILE A 308 -23.23 -5.43 8.92
CA ILE A 308 -23.56 -5.50 10.34
C ILE A 308 -22.45 -6.22 11.04
N THR A 309 -22.08 -5.64 12.17
CA THR A 309 -21.19 -6.26 13.12
C THR A 309 -22.05 -6.86 14.21
N ARG A 310 -21.82 -8.14 14.49
CA ARG A 310 -22.25 -8.70 15.76
C ARG A 310 -21.03 -8.92 16.61
N ILE A 311 -21.15 -8.46 17.85
CA ILE A 311 -20.18 -8.75 18.88
C ILE A 311 -20.27 -10.24 19.16
N LEU A 312 -19.21 -10.96 18.82
CA LEU A 312 -18.98 -12.27 19.40
C LEU A 312 -18.56 -12.03 20.85
N PRO A 313 -19.33 -12.50 21.84
CA PRO A 313 -18.97 -12.33 23.23
C PRO A 313 -17.56 -12.86 23.42
N LYS A 314 -16.74 -12.13 24.18
CA LYS A 314 -15.46 -12.63 24.64
C LYS A 314 -15.64 -14.07 25.14
N LEU A 315 -14.73 -14.94 24.73
CA LEU A 315 -14.82 -16.37 25.06
C LEU A 315 -14.86 -16.49 26.58
N GLN A 316 -15.85 -17.22 27.12
CA GLN A 316 -15.74 -17.67 28.51
C GLN A 316 -14.56 -18.63 28.53
N SER A 317 -13.74 -18.54 29.57
CA SER A 317 -12.41 -19.16 29.71
C SER A 317 -12.37 -20.70 29.64
N SER A 318 -13.38 -21.35 29.08
CA SER A 318 -13.55 -22.80 29.01
C SER A 318 -13.95 -23.34 27.64
N GLU A 319 -14.17 -22.53 26.60
CA GLU A 319 -14.45 -23.03 25.25
C GLU A 319 -13.66 -22.23 24.19
N GLU A 320 -12.72 -22.91 23.54
CA GLU A 320 -11.65 -22.37 22.71
C GLU A 320 -11.70 -22.93 21.26
N PRO A 321 -11.22 -22.18 20.25
CA PRO A 321 -9.78 -22.11 19.98
C PRO A 321 -9.23 -20.67 19.92
N ASP A 322 -8.29 -20.37 20.82
CA ASP A 322 -7.46 -19.17 20.79
C ASP A 322 -6.51 -19.20 19.58
N HIS A 323 -6.40 -18.08 18.86
CA HIS A 323 -5.41 -17.90 17.80
C HIS A 323 -3.97 -17.72 18.32
N TRP A 324 -3.76 -17.75 19.64
CA TRP A 324 -2.46 -17.85 20.30
C TRP A 324 -2.26 -19.20 21.03
N LEU A 325 -3.30 -20.06 21.16
CA LEU A 325 -3.17 -21.46 21.61
C LEU A 325 -2.77 -22.45 20.50
N THR A 326 -2.66 -22.02 19.25
CA THR A 326 -2.06 -22.89 18.23
C THR A 326 -0.55 -23.02 18.40
N LEU A 327 0.08 -22.13 19.18
CA LEU A 327 1.46 -22.31 19.58
C LEU A 327 1.56 -23.49 20.54
N VAL A 328 1.96 -24.65 20.03
CA VAL A 328 2.20 -25.83 20.86
C VAL A 328 3.59 -25.74 21.46
N GLY A 329 3.77 -26.19 22.71
CA GLY A 329 5.06 -26.19 23.44
C GLY A 329 6.19 -27.00 22.80
N GLY A 330 6.05 -27.45 21.54
CA GLY A 330 7.10 -28.02 20.71
C GLY A 330 7.70 -29.34 21.18
N GLU A 331 7.41 -29.82 22.40
CA GLU A 331 8.22 -30.80 23.12
C GLU A 331 8.46 -32.13 22.38
N ASN A 332 7.61 -32.50 21.41
CA ASN A 332 7.69 -33.77 20.66
C ASN A 332 7.81 -33.61 19.13
N VAL A 333 8.12 -32.41 18.61
CA VAL A 333 8.23 -32.16 17.16
C VAL A 333 9.69 -32.27 16.70
N ASP A 334 9.98 -33.09 15.70
CA ASP A 334 11.30 -33.10 15.07
C ASP A 334 11.49 -31.81 14.26
N HIS A 335 12.55 -31.04 14.56
CA HIS A 335 12.85 -29.80 13.86
C HIS A 335 13.50 -30.03 12.49
N GLY A 336 14.04 -31.22 12.21
CA GLY A 336 14.60 -31.59 10.90
C GLY A 336 15.89 -30.87 10.47
N PHE A 337 16.35 -29.87 11.23
CA PHE A 337 17.59 -29.14 10.99
C PHE A 337 18.85 -29.92 11.42
N VAL A 338 19.79 -30.13 10.49
CA VAL A 338 21.01 -30.94 10.71
C VAL A 338 22.10 -30.20 11.47
N ASP A 339 22.01 -28.88 11.53
CA ASP A 339 22.93 -27.95 12.20
C ASP A 339 22.45 -27.53 13.59
N VAL A 340 21.42 -28.21 14.12
CA VAL A 340 20.92 -28.06 15.49
C VAL A 340 21.20 -29.38 16.22
N PRO A 341 22.34 -29.49 16.94
CA PRO A 341 22.72 -30.73 17.61
C PRO A 341 21.80 -31.06 18.79
N ALA A 342 21.53 -32.35 19.00
CA ALA A 342 20.85 -32.82 20.20
C ALA A 342 21.64 -32.44 21.48
N GLY A 343 20.96 -31.83 22.45
CA GLY A 343 21.53 -31.28 23.67
C GLY A 343 22.12 -29.88 23.53
N ALA A 344 22.00 -29.22 22.37
CA ALA A 344 22.33 -27.80 22.26
C ALA A 344 21.42 -26.97 23.17
N TRP A 345 21.97 -25.91 23.78
CA TRP A 345 21.23 -25.10 24.76
C TRP A 345 19.96 -24.44 24.18
N TYR A 346 19.95 -24.20 22.87
CA TYR A 346 18.83 -23.62 22.12
C TYR A 346 17.94 -24.67 21.42
N GLU A 347 18.20 -25.97 21.57
CA GLU A 347 17.51 -27.00 20.80
C GLU A 347 15.97 -26.94 21.00
N SER A 348 15.53 -26.81 22.25
CA SER A 348 14.10 -26.69 22.58
C SER A 348 13.48 -25.42 22.01
N ASP A 349 14.24 -24.33 21.99
CA ASP A 349 13.78 -23.02 21.52
C ASP A 349 13.63 -23.00 20.00
N VAL A 350 14.60 -23.57 19.28
CA VAL A 350 14.53 -23.76 17.82
C VAL A 350 13.35 -24.65 17.45
N ARG A 351 13.14 -25.72 18.22
CA ARG A 351 11.98 -26.60 18.04
C ARG A 351 10.66 -25.86 18.21
N PHE A 352 10.54 -25.03 19.25
CA PHE A 352 9.36 -24.22 19.49
C PHE A 352 9.06 -23.28 18.32
N VAL A 353 10.03 -22.48 17.88
CA VAL A 353 9.79 -21.50 16.81
C VAL A 353 9.54 -22.16 15.45
N ALA A 354 10.13 -23.33 15.20
CA ALA A 354 9.93 -24.08 13.96
C ALA A 354 8.57 -24.78 13.91
N ALA A 355 8.18 -25.47 15.00
CA ALA A 355 6.89 -26.16 15.10
C ALA A 355 5.71 -25.20 14.91
N ASN A 356 5.90 -23.96 15.30
CA ASN A 356 4.91 -22.90 15.25
C ASN A 356 5.00 -22.01 14.00
N GLY A 357 5.88 -22.36 13.05
CA GLY A 357 6.04 -21.62 11.79
C GLY A 357 6.52 -20.17 11.95
N LEU A 358 7.05 -19.81 13.13
CA LEU A 358 7.58 -18.47 13.40
C LEU A 358 8.85 -18.26 12.58
N PHE A 359 9.76 -19.23 12.63
CA PHE A 359 11.00 -19.23 11.85
C PHE A 359 10.89 -20.16 10.64
N GLN A 360 11.50 -19.74 9.54
CA GLN A 360 11.89 -20.66 8.47
C GLN A 360 13.39 -20.99 8.62
N GLY A 361 13.78 -22.20 8.22
CA GLY A 361 15.19 -22.57 8.15
C GLY A 361 15.94 -21.69 7.14
N ALA A 362 17.23 -21.46 7.38
CA ALA A 362 18.12 -20.83 6.40
C ALA A 362 18.17 -21.64 5.08
N THR A 363 18.00 -22.96 5.19
CA THR A 363 17.64 -23.84 4.06
C THR A 363 16.56 -24.84 4.50
N ALA A 364 16.16 -25.74 3.61
CA ALA A 364 15.23 -26.82 3.94
C ALA A 364 15.71 -27.75 5.06
N THR A 365 17.02 -27.82 5.33
CA THR A 365 17.60 -28.71 6.35
C THR A 365 18.54 -28.00 7.32
N THR A 366 18.67 -26.68 7.25
CA THR A 366 19.57 -25.93 8.16
C THR A 366 18.85 -24.75 8.79
N PHE A 367 19.05 -24.53 10.09
CA PHE A 367 18.49 -23.41 10.84
C PHE A 367 19.41 -22.19 10.86
N ALA A 368 20.72 -22.40 10.79
CA ALA A 368 21.79 -21.42 10.99
C ALA A 368 21.71 -20.72 12.36
N PRO A 369 21.93 -21.44 13.48
CA PRO A 369 21.71 -20.91 14.84
C PRO A 369 22.62 -19.74 15.21
N ASP A 370 23.85 -19.72 14.72
CA ASP A 370 24.86 -18.71 15.04
C ASP A 370 24.85 -17.50 14.09
N ASP A 371 24.02 -17.53 13.03
CA ASP A 371 23.89 -16.39 12.11
C ASP A 371 23.13 -15.25 12.79
N ALA A 372 23.56 -14.02 12.51
CA ALA A 372 22.88 -12.82 13.00
C ALA A 372 21.45 -12.74 12.45
N MET A 373 20.52 -12.29 13.29
CA MET A 373 19.16 -12.03 12.88
C MET A 373 19.01 -10.58 12.44
N ASP A 374 18.58 -10.37 11.21
CA ASP A 374 18.32 -9.03 10.71
C ASP A 374 16.95 -8.48 11.17
N ARG A 375 16.77 -7.17 11.01
CA ARG A 375 15.56 -6.45 11.45
C ARG A 375 14.30 -6.88 10.69
N ALA A 376 14.43 -7.22 9.40
CA ALA A 376 13.34 -7.70 8.55
C ALA A 376 12.82 -9.09 8.98
N MET A 377 13.72 -10.02 9.28
CA MET A 377 13.40 -11.33 9.84
C MET A 377 12.68 -11.15 11.16
N PHE A 378 13.15 -10.22 11.99
CA PHE A 378 12.57 -10.06 13.31
C PHE A 378 11.14 -9.52 13.28
N VAL A 379 10.88 -8.47 12.51
CA VAL A 379 9.50 -7.96 12.35
C VAL A 379 8.57 -8.99 11.73
N THR A 380 9.07 -9.80 10.79
CA THR A 380 8.30 -10.89 10.19
C THR A 380 7.90 -11.94 11.22
N VAL A 381 8.81 -12.30 12.12
CA VAL A 381 8.53 -13.26 13.20
C VAL A 381 7.46 -12.72 14.15
N LEU A 382 7.54 -11.46 14.57
CA LEU A 382 6.52 -10.84 15.43
C LEU A 382 5.15 -10.80 14.75
N TRP A 383 5.12 -10.48 13.45
CA TRP A 383 3.89 -10.49 12.65
C TRP A 383 3.27 -11.89 12.55
N ARG A 384 4.08 -12.93 12.33
CA ARG A 384 3.61 -14.33 12.36
C ARG A 384 3.09 -14.71 13.73
N MET A 385 3.80 -14.33 14.79
CA MET A 385 3.39 -14.54 16.17
C MET A 385 2.07 -13.82 16.50
N ALA A 386 1.80 -12.67 15.85
CA ALA A 386 0.54 -11.93 15.94
C ALA A 386 -0.59 -12.51 15.08
N GLY A 387 -0.35 -13.58 14.32
CA GLY A 387 -1.35 -14.18 13.42
C GLY A 387 -1.48 -13.49 12.06
N MET A 388 -0.42 -12.82 11.60
CA MET A 388 -0.34 -12.14 10.31
C MET A 388 -1.45 -11.10 10.03
N PRO A 389 -1.73 -10.17 10.97
CA PRO A 389 -2.75 -9.14 10.79
C PRO A 389 -2.46 -8.19 9.61
N GLN A 390 -3.50 -7.64 9.00
CA GLN A 390 -3.35 -6.60 7.97
C GLN A 390 -3.00 -5.25 8.60
N ALA A 391 -2.19 -4.47 7.89
CA ALA A 391 -1.80 -3.14 8.31
C ALA A 391 -2.92 -2.11 8.07
N THR A 392 -3.02 -1.10 8.93
CA THR A 392 -3.89 0.07 8.71
C THR A 392 -3.14 1.27 8.13
N GLU A 393 -1.81 1.21 8.15
CA GLU A 393 -0.90 2.22 7.60
C GLU A 393 0.31 1.52 6.97
N TYR A 394 0.92 2.13 5.95
CA TYR A 394 2.08 1.57 5.26
C TYR A 394 3.38 2.21 5.74
N ALA A 395 4.44 1.42 5.82
CA ALA A 395 5.77 1.91 6.14
C ALA A 395 6.32 2.77 4.98
N THR A 396 6.89 3.93 5.31
CA THR A 396 7.37 4.92 4.33
C THR A 396 8.90 4.99 4.23
N PHE A 397 9.61 4.00 4.77
CA PHE A 397 11.08 3.97 4.73
C PHE A 397 11.60 3.76 3.30
N THR A 398 12.70 4.43 2.96
CA THR A 398 13.24 4.53 1.59
C THR A 398 14.16 3.36 1.22
N ASP A 399 14.56 2.54 2.19
CA ASP A 399 15.47 1.40 2.06
C ASP A 399 14.76 0.05 2.16
N ILE A 400 13.44 0.02 1.99
CA ILE A 400 12.64 -1.21 1.95
C ILE A 400 12.67 -1.78 0.52
N GLU A 401 12.92 -3.08 0.41
CA GLU A 401 12.75 -3.81 -0.83
C GLU A 401 11.26 -3.98 -1.16
N LEU A 402 10.90 -3.59 -2.38
CA LEU A 402 9.56 -3.73 -2.90
C LEU A 402 9.13 -5.22 -2.93
N ASN A 403 8.00 -5.55 -2.33
CA ASN A 403 7.51 -6.93 -2.15
C ASN A 403 8.52 -7.84 -1.42
N GLY A 404 9.43 -7.28 -0.62
CA GLY A 404 10.26 -8.05 0.30
C GLY A 404 9.36 -8.94 1.17
N TYR A 405 9.84 -10.13 1.52
CA TYR A 405 9.05 -11.11 2.30
C TYR A 405 8.53 -10.55 3.65
N TYR A 406 9.10 -9.43 4.10
CA TYR A 406 8.83 -8.75 5.36
C TYR A 406 7.96 -7.49 5.21
N THR A 407 7.59 -7.07 3.99
CA THR A 407 6.92 -5.76 3.78
C THR A 407 5.57 -5.67 4.46
N ALA A 408 4.71 -6.70 4.30
CA ALA A 408 3.42 -6.75 4.98
C ALA A 408 3.56 -6.75 6.52
N ALA A 409 4.59 -7.44 7.03
CA ALA A 409 4.90 -7.45 8.46
C ALA A 409 5.38 -6.09 8.96
N LEU A 410 6.18 -5.40 8.15
CA LEU A 410 6.71 -4.08 8.45
C LEU A 410 5.61 -3.02 8.44
N ASP A 411 4.72 -3.04 7.44
CA ASP A 411 3.55 -2.15 7.36
C ASP A 411 2.69 -2.29 8.62
N TRP A 412 2.36 -3.54 8.99
CA TRP A 412 1.60 -3.81 10.21
C TRP A 412 2.33 -3.28 11.46
N ALA A 413 3.61 -3.59 11.61
CA ALA A 413 4.38 -3.19 12.77
C ALA A 413 4.55 -1.67 12.89
N VAL A 414 4.57 -0.94 11.77
CA VAL A 414 4.53 0.53 11.76
C VAL A 414 3.15 1.02 12.18
N SER A 415 2.08 0.45 11.62
CA SER A 415 0.70 0.86 11.93
C SER A 415 0.31 0.67 13.40
N GLU A 416 0.88 -0.35 14.06
CA GLU A 416 0.69 -0.62 15.49
C GLU A 416 1.71 0.10 16.40
N GLY A 417 2.67 0.82 15.82
CA GLY A 417 3.74 1.49 16.57
C GLY A 417 4.72 0.53 17.24
N ILE A 418 4.84 -0.71 16.78
CA ILE A 418 5.78 -1.73 17.28
C ILE A 418 7.21 -1.37 16.87
N ILE A 419 7.39 -0.83 15.67
CA ILE A 419 8.70 -0.59 15.08
C ILE A 419 8.89 0.88 14.74
N ALA A 420 10.14 1.33 14.87
CA ALA A 420 10.60 2.61 14.36
C ALA A 420 11.85 2.36 13.49
N GLY A 421 12.06 3.22 12.50
CA GLY A 421 13.26 3.18 11.68
C GLY A 421 14.52 3.44 12.50
N VAL A 422 15.67 3.04 11.96
CA VAL A 422 16.98 3.46 12.49
C VAL A 422 17.22 4.95 12.23
N SER A 423 16.47 5.54 11.31
CA SER A 423 16.30 6.98 11.13
C SER A 423 14.85 7.31 10.77
N GLU A 424 14.54 8.60 10.57
CA GLU A 424 13.22 9.02 10.06
C GLU A 424 12.88 8.43 8.68
N THR A 425 13.89 8.07 7.88
CA THR A 425 13.73 7.62 6.50
C THR A 425 14.18 6.18 6.26
N ASN A 426 14.89 5.55 7.20
CA ASN A 426 15.52 4.26 6.98
C ASN A 426 15.09 3.23 8.02
N PHE A 427 14.71 2.05 7.54
CA PHE A 427 14.42 0.87 8.34
C PHE A 427 15.65 0.00 8.59
N ALA A 428 16.57 -0.06 7.63
CA ALA A 428 17.71 -0.97 7.56
C ALA A 428 17.32 -2.45 7.70
N PRO A 429 16.59 -3.02 6.71
CA PRO A 429 16.00 -4.36 6.82
C PRO A 429 17.01 -5.49 7.03
N HIS A 430 18.18 -5.39 6.39
CA HIS A 430 19.21 -6.43 6.37
C HIS A 430 20.34 -6.19 7.38
N ASP A 431 20.26 -5.10 8.15
CA ASP A 431 21.21 -4.84 9.21
C ASP A 431 20.91 -5.78 10.39
N PRO A 432 21.94 -6.39 11.01
CA PRO A 432 21.78 -7.15 12.23
C PRO A 432 21.04 -6.36 13.31
N ALA A 433 20.12 -7.01 14.02
CA ALA A 433 19.40 -6.41 15.12
C ALA A 433 20.22 -6.49 16.41
N GLU A 434 20.61 -5.33 16.95
CA GLU A 434 21.23 -5.25 18.28
C GLU A 434 20.24 -5.73 19.36
N ARG A 435 20.76 -6.32 20.44
CA ARG A 435 19.94 -6.86 21.55
C ARG A 435 19.01 -5.83 22.18
N GLN A 436 19.45 -4.59 22.35
CA GLN A 436 18.62 -3.51 22.88
C GLN A 436 17.50 -3.09 21.92
N GLN A 437 17.75 -3.15 20.61
CA GLN A 437 16.73 -2.87 19.59
C GLN A 437 15.67 -3.98 19.58
N ALA A 438 16.12 -5.23 19.68
CA ALA A 438 15.23 -6.37 19.81
C ALA A 438 14.29 -6.23 21.03
N CYS A 439 14.84 -5.86 22.19
CA CYS A 439 14.05 -5.64 23.40
C CYS A 439 13.06 -4.48 23.24
N ALA A 440 13.47 -3.38 22.61
CA ALA A 440 12.57 -2.25 22.35
C ALA A 440 11.35 -2.63 21.48
N MET A 441 11.57 -3.46 20.45
CA MET A 441 10.50 -3.98 19.62
C MET A 441 9.60 -4.97 20.37
N LEU A 442 10.17 -5.90 21.16
CA LEU A 442 9.41 -6.84 21.99
C LEU A 442 8.55 -6.13 23.03
N TYR A 443 9.09 -5.10 23.67
CA TYR A 443 8.37 -4.31 24.65
C TYR A 443 7.13 -3.62 24.06
N ARG A 444 7.27 -3.02 22.87
CA ARG A 444 6.14 -2.40 22.17
C ARG A 444 5.15 -3.45 21.67
N PHE A 445 5.66 -4.54 21.11
CA PHE A 445 4.83 -5.68 20.71
C PHE A 445 4.02 -6.22 21.88
N ALA A 446 4.64 -6.44 23.04
CA ALA A 446 3.99 -6.84 24.29
C ALA A 446 2.85 -5.89 24.65
N SER A 447 3.06 -4.58 24.57
CA SER A 447 2.01 -3.59 24.79
C SER A 447 0.84 -3.72 23.80
N VAL A 448 1.13 -3.97 22.51
CA VAL A 448 0.10 -4.12 21.46
C VAL A 448 -0.74 -5.37 21.68
N ILE A 449 -0.12 -6.47 22.10
CA ILE A 449 -0.82 -7.74 22.38
C ILE A 449 -1.41 -7.81 23.80
N GLY A 450 -1.31 -6.73 24.57
CA GLY A 450 -1.95 -6.60 25.88
C GLY A 450 -1.21 -7.26 27.05
N ILE A 451 0.08 -7.56 26.89
CA ILE A 451 0.96 -7.99 27.98
C ILE A 451 1.29 -6.79 28.87
N ASP A 452 1.33 -7.01 30.19
CA ASP A 452 1.73 -5.99 31.15
C ASP A 452 3.19 -5.57 30.94
N THR A 453 3.38 -4.28 30.66
CA THR A 453 4.68 -3.65 30.43
C THR A 453 5.17 -2.82 31.61
N THR A 454 4.53 -2.94 32.79
CA THR A 454 4.87 -2.15 33.98
C THR A 454 6.00 -2.74 34.81
N ALA A 455 6.26 -4.05 34.72
CA ALA A 455 7.37 -4.70 35.41
C ALA A 455 8.71 -4.11 34.94
N SER A 456 9.62 -3.88 35.90
CA SER A 456 10.91 -3.24 35.66
C SER A 456 11.90 -3.63 36.77
N THR A 457 13.19 -3.62 36.44
CA THR A 457 14.28 -3.91 37.37
C THR A 457 15.43 -2.91 37.18
N ASP A 458 16.33 -2.85 38.16
CA ASP A 458 17.53 -2.02 38.08
C ASP A 458 18.62 -2.70 37.25
N LEU A 459 18.97 -2.09 36.13
CA LEU A 459 20.00 -2.59 35.23
C LEU A 459 21.42 -2.31 35.73
N GLU A 460 21.63 -1.40 36.69
CA GLU A 460 22.98 -1.06 37.22
C GLU A 460 23.70 -2.25 37.88
N THR A 461 22.98 -3.35 38.09
CA THR A 461 23.56 -4.63 38.53
C THR A 461 24.43 -5.30 37.47
N PHE A 462 24.33 -4.90 36.21
CA PHE A 462 25.15 -5.40 35.09
C PHE A 462 26.30 -4.42 34.78
N ALA A 463 27.49 -4.96 34.53
CA ALA A 463 28.72 -4.20 34.33
C ALA A 463 28.71 -3.31 33.07
N ASP A 464 27.85 -3.61 32.11
CA ASP A 464 27.71 -2.92 30.82
C ASP A 464 26.38 -2.16 30.68
N ALA A 465 25.67 -1.91 31.79
CA ALA A 465 24.41 -1.16 31.81
C ALA A 465 24.55 0.24 31.19
N ASP A 466 25.72 0.87 31.29
CA ASP A 466 26.04 2.17 30.69
C ASP A 466 25.99 2.15 29.14
N LEU A 467 26.04 0.98 28.50
CA LEU A 467 25.92 0.84 27.05
C LEU A 467 24.46 0.81 26.57
N VAL A 468 23.48 0.71 27.48
CA VAL A 468 22.05 0.71 27.14
C VAL A 468 21.62 2.11 26.70
N ALA A 469 21.17 2.24 25.46
CA ALA A 469 20.71 3.51 24.93
C ALA A 469 19.48 4.03 25.70
N PRO A 470 19.28 5.37 25.82
CA PRO A 470 18.16 5.93 26.58
C PRO A 470 16.78 5.41 26.17
N TYR A 471 16.56 5.14 24.88
CA TYR A 471 15.29 4.59 24.38
C TYR A 471 15.06 3.13 24.79
N ALA A 472 16.12 2.40 25.14
CA ALA A 472 16.10 0.98 25.44
C ALA A 472 16.15 0.66 26.95
N GLN A 473 16.37 1.65 27.81
CA GLN A 473 16.45 1.44 29.27
C GLN A 473 15.21 0.75 29.83
N GLN A 474 14.02 1.29 29.56
CA GLN A 474 12.77 0.70 30.02
C GLN A 474 12.47 -0.66 29.36
N PRO A 475 12.58 -0.82 28.02
CA PRO A 475 12.42 -2.11 27.38
C PRO A 475 13.33 -3.22 27.93
N MET A 476 14.62 -2.92 28.13
CA MET A 476 15.57 -3.91 28.65
C MET A 476 15.30 -4.23 30.13
N ALA A 477 14.99 -3.22 30.95
CA ALA A 477 14.60 -3.43 32.35
C ALA A 477 13.34 -4.31 32.46
N TRP A 478 12.35 -4.07 31.61
CA TRP A 478 11.15 -4.91 31.52
C TRP A 478 11.49 -6.34 31.09
N ALA A 479 12.33 -6.50 30.08
CA ALA A 479 12.69 -7.82 29.57
C ALA A 479 13.46 -8.66 30.60
N VAL A 480 14.36 -8.04 31.38
CA VAL A 480 15.06 -8.72 32.50
C VAL A 480 14.09 -9.04 33.64
N ALA A 481 13.21 -8.09 34.01
CA ALA A 481 12.26 -8.29 35.11
C ALA A 481 11.28 -9.46 34.86
N ASN A 482 11.04 -9.80 33.60
CA ASN A 482 10.15 -10.87 33.17
C ASN A 482 10.88 -12.14 32.71
N ASP A 483 12.20 -12.22 32.94
CA ASP A 483 13.06 -13.32 32.49
C ASP A 483 12.97 -13.61 30.97
N VAL A 484 12.57 -12.62 30.17
CA VAL A 484 12.52 -12.69 28.70
C VAL A 484 13.95 -12.68 28.14
N ILE A 485 14.81 -11.83 28.73
CA ILE A 485 16.25 -11.87 28.52
C ILE A 485 16.95 -12.13 29.85
N GLN A 486 18.13 -12.73 29.76
CA GLN A 486 19.04 -12.92 30.89
C GLN A 486 20.42 -12.37 30.49
N GLY A 487 21.19 -11.95 31.48
CA GLY A 487 22.59 -11.59 31.28
C GLY A 487 23.48 -12.83 31.08
N ASP A 488 24.57 -12.65 30.35
CA ASP A 488 25.66 -13.62 30.26
C ASP A 488 26.70 -13.28 31.33
N GLY A 489 26.60 -13.93 32.48
CA GLY A 489 27.38 -13.54 33.66
C GLY A 489 26.91 -12.19 34.21
N ASP A 490 27.81 -11.20 34.26
CA ASP A 490 27.54 -9.84 34.73
C ASP A 490 27.26 -8.84 33.59
N GLN A 491 27.05 -9.31 32.35
CA GLN A 491 26.83 -8.47 31.17
C GLN A 491 25.48 -8.72 30.48
N LEU A 492 24.83 -7.66 30.00
CA LEU A 492 23.61 -7.72 29.19
C LEU A 492 23.88 -7.76 27.69
N LYS A 493 25.04 -7.26 27.26
CA LYS A 493 25.46 -7.11 25.85
C LYS A 493 24.43 -6.35 25.01
N PRO A 494 24.08 -5.10 25.38
CA PRO A 494 22.97 -4.37 24.75
C PRO A 494 23.22 -4.01 23.27
N VAL A 495 24.48 -3.83 22.88
CA VAL A 495 24.89 -3.43 21.52
C VAL A 495 25.36 -4.61 20.66
N ASP A 496 25.37 -5.82 21.21
CA ASP A 496 25.75 -7.01 20.44
C ASP A 496 24.57 -7.46 19.56
N ASP A 497 24.89 -7.98 18.38
CA ASP A 497 23.91 -8.54 17.44
C ASP A 497 23.26 -9.80 18.02
N VAL A 498 21.95 -9.94 17.87
CA VAL A 498 21.23 -11.14 18.32
C VAL A 498 21.33 -12.22 17.25
N THR A 499 21.79 -13.41 17.64
CA THR A 499 21.79 -14.59 16.76
C THR A 499 20.39 -15.19 16.63
N ARG A 500 20.17 -15.99 15.58
CA ARG A 500 18.89 -16.70 15.37
C ARG A 500 18.53 -17.63 16.52
N ALA A 501 19.51 -18.31 17.13
CA ALA A 501 19.29 -19.15 18.31
C ALA A 501 18.90 -18.33 19.55
N GLU A 502 19.56 -17.21 19.79
CA GLU A 502 19.21 -16.33 20.90
C GLU A 502 17.82 -15.72 20.75
N MET A 503 17.44 -15.29 19.55
CA MET A 503 16.08 -14.77 19.34
C MET A 503 15.02 -15.85 19.55
N ALA A 504 15.28 -17.09 19.09
CA ALA A 504 14.37 -18.20 19.35
C ALA A 504 14.17 -18.42 20.85
N ALA A 505 15.25 -18.38 21.63
CA ALA A 505 15.19 -18.50 23.08
C ALA A 505 14.45 -17.33 23.75
N ILE A 506 14.67 -16.09 23.29
CA ILE A 506 13.99 -14.90 23.79
C ILE A 506 12.47 -14.99 23.56
N LEU A 507 12.05 -15.37 22.35
CA LEU A 507 10.63 -15.51 22.01
C LEU A 507 9.96 -16.66 22.77
N HIS A 508 10.67 -17.78 22.93
CA HIS A 508 10.15 -18.91 23.69
C HIS A 508 10.01 -18.58 25.19
N ARG A 509 10.93 -17.80 25.77
CA ARG A 509 10.81 -17.27 27.15
C ARG A 509 9.69 -16.26 27.29
N MET A 510 9.55 -15.32 26.33
CA MET A 510 8.42 -14.40 26.31
C MET A 510 7.10 -15.17 26.30
N TRP A 511 7.00 -16.20 25.46
CA TRP A 511 5.82 -17.05 25.43
C TRP A 511 5.61 -17.81 26.73
N SER A 512 6.58 -18.56 27.23
CA SER A 512 6.43 -19.38 28.45
C SER A 512 6.18 -18.55 29.71
N ASN A 513 6.86 -17.41 29.88
CA ASN A 513 6.78 -16.60 31.10
C ASN A 513 5.59 -15.63 31.10
N LEU A 514 5.18 -15.12 29.94
CA LEU A 514 4.20 -14.02 29.86
C LEU A 514 2.91 -14.38 29.13
N ILE A 515 2.89 -15.47 28.37
CA ILE A 515 1.73 -15.87 27.54
C ILE A 515 1.15 -17.21 27.99
N GLU A 516 1.99 -18.26 28.09
CA GLU A 516 1.56 -19.61 28.50
C GLU A 516 1.31 -19.70 30.00
N SER A 517 2.18 -19.10 30.82
CA SER A 517 2.00 -19.12 32.28
C SER A 517 0.78 -18.28 32.67
N PRO A 518 -0.34 -18.89 33.10
CA PRO A 518 -1.39 -18.11 33.74
C PRO A 518 -0.78 -17.64 35.05
N ALA A 519 -0.71 -16.33 35.26
CA ALA A 519 -0.18 -15.74 36.48
C ALA A 519 -0.59 -16.56 37.71
N VAL A 520 0.39 -17.21 38.33
CA VAL A 520 0.26 -17.73 39.69
C VAL A 520 0.28 -16.53 40.63
N SER A 521 -0.89 -15.95 40.88
CA SER A 521 -1.41 -15.55 42.20
C SER A 521 -2.65 -14.67 42.05
#